data_AF-A0ABD5M564-F1
#
_entry.id   AF-A0ABD5M564-F1
#
_cell.length_a   1.000
_cell.length_b   1.000
_cell.length_c   1.000
_cell.angle_alpha   90.00
_cell.angle_beta   90.00
_cell.angle_gamma   90.00
#
_symmetry.space_group_name_H-M   'P 1'
#
loop_
_entity.id
_entity.type
_entity.pdbx_description
1 polymer ?
#
loop_
_entity_poly.entity_id
_entity_poly.type
_entity_poly.pdbx_seq_one_letter_code
_entity_poly.pdbx_strand_id
1 'polypeptide(L)'
;MSQDTNDTIGLSRRKVLAGLGAVGVASAGAGLGTTAYFNDTETFEGNTLTAGELDLKLDYKSTYLGGPGRLDDVVDMGYPDAEDLGDGRYLLGQAPTPGDMEAWEDLVQGEGRAFDFCSPEADQFLINGDGIPVFTLDDVKPGDSGEVTISLHICDNPAYVYLAGEITENLENGQSEPELGDEGEDTDGMGELADAIQVCVWYDEDCDNVFEPTGTGEQQELEVALVSDTSGSMSGANLTALKSAATSFVGNLSVPDEAAAISFSSGTSLDQELTTNYSAVQTAINNYTATGSTNVAGGIDLAQTELTSGANATPGASKVMIVLTDGFENIGDARTAATAAKNAGTRIFGIGLGSSVDTSLVTDISSSPGDAFFAPDPADLDTVYAEIAQIVLEGEQKIAEGTMTEVFAELAEGVALDGNREEEGRQPYPGATTQCVGFEWTLPAEVGNEIQTDSVSFDIGVYAEQSRHNDNPQVTFNGTEANSTSVGNSS
;
A
#
# COMPACT_ATOMS: atom_id res chain seq x y z
N MET A 1 -8.68 22.68 -78.00
CA MET A 1 -7.44 22.29 -78.72
C MET A 1 -6.44 21.85 -77.67
N SER A 2 -5.78 20.69 -77.86
CA SER A 2 -4.66 20.10 -77.09
C SER A 2 -4.71 20.22 -75.55
N GLN A 3 -4.89 19.17 -74.74
CA GLN A 3 -4.01 18.00 -74.53
C GLN A 3 -2.53 18.33 -74.26
N ASP A 4 -2.06 17.82 -73.11
CA ASP A 4 -0.69 17.39 -72.76
C ASP A 4 0.42 18.46 -72.65
N THR A 5 1.44 18.40 -71.78
CA THR A 5 1.83 17.47 -70.67
C THR A 5 2.92 18.11 -69.77
N ASN A 6 3.20 17.48 -68.62
CA ASN A 6 4.48 17.41 -67.88
C ASN A 6 5.13 18.67 -67.23
N ASP A 7 5.09 18.66 -65.89
CA ASP A 7 6.25 18.43 -65.01
C ASP A 7 7.69 18.52 -65.55
N THR A 8 8.52 19.28 -64.82
CA THR A 8 9.87 18.83 -64.44
C THR A 8 10.26 19.35 -63.04
N ILE A 9 9.91 18.61 -61.97
CA ILE A 9 10.66 18.69 -60.71
C ILE A 9 11.95 17.88 -60.85
N GLY A 10 13.10 18.54 -60.67
CA GLY A 10 14.40 17.87 -60.63
C GLY A 10 14.73 17.35 -59.24
N LEU A 11 14.30 16.13 -58.91
CA LEU A 11 14.75 15.41 -57.70
C LEU A 11 15.46 14.08 -58.04
N SER A 12 16.45 13.72 -57.23
CA SER A 12 17.52 12.80 -57.62
C SER A 12 17.34 11.35 -57.13
N ARG A 13 16.85 10.49 -58.03
CA ARG A 13 17.30 9.10 -58.31
C ARG A 13 17.68 8.16 -57.14
N ARG A 14 16.78 7.21 -56.83
CA ARG A 14 16.96 5.72 -56.83
C ARG A 14 15.69 5.08 -56.20
N LYS A 15 14.68 4.61 -56.94
CA LYS A 15 14.51 3.45 -57.86
C LYS A 15 14.44 2.07 -57.20
N VAL A 16 13.35 1.39 -57.54
CA VAL A 16 12.98 -0.02 -57.29
C VAL A 16 12.80 -0.72 -58.66
N LEU A 17 12.71 -2.07 -58.74
CA LEU A 17 12.37 -3.00 -59.89
C LEU A 17 13.46 -4.08 -60.19
N ALA A 18 13.22 -5.36 -60.55
CA ALA A 18 12.09 -6.34 -60.39
C ALA A 18 12.44 -7.76 -60.99
N GLY A 19 11.66 -8.84 -60.74
CA GLY A 19 12.06 -10.28 -60.89
C GLY A 19 11.37 -11.21 -61.93
N LEU A 20 11.78 -12.50 -62.01
CA LEU A 20 11.20 -13.60 -62.84
C LEU A 20 11.83 -14.98 -62.51
N GLY A 21 11.27 -16.11 -62.99
CA GLY A 21 11.82 -17.46 -62.70
C GLY A 21 11.65 -18.55 -63.79
N ALA A 22 12.22 -19.72 -63.50
CA ALA A 22 12.02 -21.07 -64.09
C ALA A 22 12.69 -21.50 -65.44
N VAL A 23 13.61 -22.50 -65.32
CA VAL A 23 13.96 -23.62 -66.25
C VAL A 23 14.68 -23.33 -67.59
N GLY A 24 15.83 -24.00 -67.82
CA GLY A 24 16.39 -24.22 -69.17
C GLY A 24 17.87 -24.62 -69.27
N VAL A 25 18.17 -25.92 -69.47
CA VAL A 25 19.52 -26.51 -69.58
C VAL A 25 20.34 -26.00 -70.79
N ALA A 26 21.57 -25.50 -70.55
CA ALA A 26 22.77 -25.73 -71.38
C ALA A 26 24.05 -25.21 -70.71
N SER A 27 25.20 -25.83 -70.99
CA SER A 27 26.49 -25.59 -70.33
C SER A 27 27.38 -24.50 -70.97
N ALA A 28 28.16 -23.83 -70.11
CA ALA A 28 29.40 -23.07 -70.37
C ALA A 28 29.30 -21.67 -71.03
N GLY A 29 29.61 -20.63 -70.24
CA GLY A 29 29.90 -19.27 -70.72
C GLY A 29 29.49 -18.16 -69.73
N ALA A 30 30.45 -17.51 -69.09
CA ALA A 30 30.26 -16.50 -68.03
C ALA A 30 29.39 -15.28 -68.39
N GLY A 31 28.59 -14.75 -67.44
CA GLY A 31 28.08 -13.36 -67.50
C GLY A 31 26.72 -13.08 -66.83
N LEU A 32 26.75 -12.35 -65.72
CA LEU A 32 25.67 -11.73 -64.93
C LEU A 32 24.43 -11.14 -65.67
N GLY A 33 23.22 -11.40 -65.14
CA GLY A 33 22.16 -10.37 -64.97
C GLY A 33 20.89 -10.40 -65.84
N THR A 34 19.71 -10.36 -65.19
CA THR A 34 18.34 -10.19 -65.78
C THR A 34 17.53 -9.12 -65.02
N THR A 35 16.48 -8.53 -65.63
CA THR A 35 15.49 -7.65 -64.95
C THR A 35 14.08 -7.75 -65.58
N ALA A 36 12.99 -7.61 -64.79
CA ALA A 36 11.62 -7.42 -65.29
C ALA A 36 10.58 -6.90 -64.25
N TYR A 37 9.96 -5.73 -64.50
CA TYR A 37 8.68 -5.11 -64.00
C TYR A 37 7.96 -5.49 -62.65
N PHE A 38 7.35 -4.48 -61.98
CA PHE A 38 6.55 -4.59 -60.73
C PHE A 38 5.07 -4.14 -60.87
N ASN A 39 4.27 -4.64 -59.92
CA ASN A 39 3.12 -3.99 -59.25
C ASN A 39 3.45 -3.91 -57.74
N ASP A 40 2.66 -3.20 -56.92
CA ASP A 40 2.75 -3.27 -55.45
C ASP A 40 1.36 -3.38 -54.77
N THR A 41 1.30 -3.88 -53.54
CA THR A 41 0.09 -4.07 -52.72
C THR A 41 0.50 -4.19 -51.25
N GLU A 42 0.06 -3.25 -50.41
CA GLU A 42 0.37 -3.22 -48.98
C GLU A 42 -0.67 -4.01 -48.17
N THR A 43 -0.19 -4.85 -47.25
CA THR A 43 -1.01 -5.65 -46.34
C THR A 43 -0.40 -5.69 -44.95
N PHE A 44 -1.18 -5.42 -43.91
CA PHE A 44 -0.79 -5.68 -42.52
C PHE A 44 -0.93 -7.18 -42.23
N GLU A 45 0.13 -7.95 -42.42
CA GLU A 45 0.19 -9.37 -42.08
C GLU A 45 1.00 -9.58 -40.79
N GLY A 46 0.56 -10.53 -39.94
CA GLY A 46 1.21 -10.81 -38.66
C GLY A 46 0.72 -9.98 -37.46
N ASN A 47 -0.38 -9.22 -37.58
CA ASN A 47 -0.97 -8.58 -36.40
C ASN A 47 -1.62 -9.64 -35.50
N THR A 48 -1.17 -9.70 -34.25
CA THR A 48 -1.83 -10.43 -33.17
C THR A 48 -2.41 -9.43 -32.18
N LEU A 49 -3.69 -9.56 -31.86
CA LEU A 49 -4.32 -8.85 -30.76
C LEU A 49 -4.49 -9.85 -29.63
N THR A 50 -3.68 -9.73 -28.60
CA THR A 50 -3.85 -10.45 -27.32
C THR A 50 -4.67 -9.53 -26.42
N ALA A 51 -5.70 -10.06 -25.74
CA ALA A 51 -6.33 -9.32 -24.66
C ALA A 51 -5.34 -9.17 -23.49
N GLY A 52 -5.41 -8.08 -22.74
CA GLY A 52 -4.75 -8.02 -21.44
C GLY A 52 -5.54 -8.84 -20.43
N GLU A 53 -4.84 -9.47 -19.49
CA GLU A 53 -5.46 -10.15 -18.36
C GLU A 53 -5.60 -9.15 -17.19
N LEU A 54 -6.49 -9.44 -16.25
CA LEU A 54 -6.61 -8.71 -14.99
C LEU A 54 -6.68 -9.78 -13.91
N ASP A 55 -5.63 -9.85 -13.11
CA ASP A 55 -5.52 -10.75 -11.98
C ASP A 55 -5.45 -9.93 -10.69
N LEU A 56 -6.31 -10.28 -9.74
CA LEU A 56 -6.36 -9.73 -8.38
C LEU A 56 -6.12 -10.90 -7.44
N LYS A 57 -5.10 -10.78 -6.59
CA LYS A 57 -4.81 -11.77 -5.55
C LYS A 57 -4.89 -11.11 -4.20
N LEU A 58 -5.41 -11.85 -3.23
CA LEU A 58 -5.54 -11.39 -1.85
C LEU A 58 -4.66 -12.22 -0.93
N ASP A 59 -4.12 -11.56 0.08
CA ASP A 59 -3.39 -12.18 1.18
C ASP A 59 -3.81 -11.47 2.49
N TYR A 60 -3.61 -12.09 3.65
CA TYR A 60 -4.17 -11.56 4.89
C TYR A 60 -3.41 -11.99 6.13
N LYS A 61 -3.57 -11.20 7.20
CA LYS A 61 -3.23 -11.54 8.58
C LYS A 61 -4.43 -11.26 9.47
N SER A 62 -4.75 -12.15 10.40
CA SER A 62 -5.91 -12.02 11.29
C SER A 62 -5.55 -12.27 12.75
N THR A 63 -6.02 -11.40 13.66
CA THR A 63 -5.78 -11.52 15.09
C THR A 63 -7.05 -11.36 15.93
N TYR A 64 -7.01 -11.87 17.16
CA TYR A 64 -8.12 -11.83 18.14
C TYR A 64 -7.60 -11.49 19.54
N LEU A 65 -8.21 -10.49 20.17
CA LEU A 65 -7.91 -10.04 21.53
C LEU A 65 -8.97 -10.60 22.50
N GLY A 66 -8.79 -11.86 22.89
CA GLY A 66 -9.68 -12.55 23.84
C GLY A 66 -9.26 -12.48 25.31
N GLY A 67 -8.11 -11.84 25.59
CA GLY A 67 -7.52 -11.73 26.93
C GLY A 67 -6.52 -12.85 27.29
N PRO A 68 -5.63 -12.62 28.27
CA PRO A 68 -4.42 -13.41 28.45
C PRO A 68 -4.67 -14.84 28.98
N GLY A 69 -4.01 -15.81 28.33
CA GLY A 69 -3.96 -17.21 28.76
C GLY A 69 -5.03 -18.12 28.16
N ARG A 70 -5.65 -17.71 27.04
CA ARG A 70 -6.73 -18.42 26.33
C ARG A 70 -6.31 -19.21 25.10
N LEU A 71 -5.01 -19.41 24.85
CA LEU A 71 -4.52 -20.12 23.65
C LEU A 71 -5.19 -21.48 23.42
N ASP A 72 -5.34 -22.29 24.48
CA ASP A 72 -6.03 -23.59 24.40
C ASP A 72 -7.52 -23.43 24.01
N ASP A 73 -8.20 -22.37 24.48
CA ASP A 73 -9.59 -22.07 24.13
C ASP A 73 -9.70 -21.64 22.65
N VAL A 74 -8.79 -20.78 22.17
CA VAL A 74 -8.75 -20.32 20.76
C VAL A 74 -8.49 -21.49 19.79
N VAL A 75 -7.66 -22.44 20.19
CA VAL A 75 -7.45 -23.70 19.45
C VAL A 75 -8.73 -24.54 19.42
N ASP A 76 -9.43 -24.68 20.55
CA ASP A 76 -10.70 -25.42 20.62
C ASP A 76 -11.85 -24.71 19.86
N MET A 77 -11.78 -23.39 19.66
CA MET A 77 -12.69 -22.59 18.80
C MET A 77 -12.47 -22.80 17.28
N GLY A 78 -11.50 -23.62 16.87
CA GLY A 78 -11.32 -24.03 15.48
C GLY A 78 -10.04 -23.55 14.78
N TYR A 79 -9.12 -22.89 15.51
CA TYR A 79 -7.83 -22.41 14.98
C TYR A 79 -6.66 -23.29 15.49
N PRO A 80 -6.43 -24.49 14.91
CA PRO A 80 -5.45 -25.44 15.42
C PRO A 80 -3.99 -24.95 15.36
N ASP A 81 -3.73 -23.95 14.53
CA ASP A 81 -2.40 -23.37 14.27
C ASP A 81 -2.26 -21.96 14.89
N ALA A 82 -3.13 -21.58 15.84
CA ALA A 82 -3.09 -20.28 16.49
C ALA A 82 -1.83 -20.05 17.36
N GLU A 83 -1.34 -18.81 17.41
CA GLU A 83 -0.16 -18.42 18.20
C GLU A 83 -0.48 -17.31 19.23
N ASP A 84 0.11 -17.38 20.42
CA ASP A 84 0.00 -16.34 21.46
C ASP A 84 1.05 -15.25 21.23
N LEU A 85 0.60 -14.04 20.89
CA LEU A 85 1.46 -12.90 20.57
C LEU A 85 1.83 -12.08 21.83
N GLY A 86 1.31 -12.43 23.00
CA GLY A 86 1.43 -11.65 24.23
C GLY A 86 0.20 -10.79 24.52
N ASP A 87 0.11 -10.33 25.77
CA ASP A 87 -0.93 -9.44 26.32
C ASP A 87 -2.41 -9.85 26.07
N GLY A 88 -2.65 -11.08 25.61
CA GLY A 88 -3.96 -11.64 25.31
C GLY A 88 -4.39 -11.54 23.85
N ARG A 89 -3.49 -11.13 22.94
CA ARG A 89 -3.68 -11.12 21.48
C ARG A 89 -3.21 -12.45 20.89
N TYR A 90 -4.02 -13.02 20.00
CA TYR A 90 -3.80 -14.31 19.35
C TYR A 90 -3.75 -14.14 17.83
N LEU A 91 -2.75 -14.73 17.16
CA LEU A 91 -2.76 -14.91 15.71
C LEU A 91 -3.75 -16.04 15.39
N LEU A 92 -4.78 -15.76 14.60
CA LEU A 92 -5.78 -16.76 14.19
C LEU A 92 -5.35 -17.51 12.93
N GLY A 93 -4.80 -16.76 11.98
CA GLY A 93 -4.31 -17.29 10.71
C GLY A 93 -3.80 -16.19 9.79
N GLN A 94 -3.04 -16.61 8.78
CA GLN A 94 -2.50 -15.72 7.76
C GLN A 94 -2.15 -16.47 6.48
N ALA A 95 -2.22 -15.75 5.35
CA ALA A 95 -1.78 -16.19 4.04
C ALA A 95 -0.86 -15.09 3.45
N PRO A 96 0.33 -15.41 2.92
CA PRO A 96 0.98 -16.71 2.96
C PRO A 96 1.33 -17.12 4.41
N THR A 97 1.28 -18.44 4.68
CA THR A 97 1.80 -18.98 5.94
C THR A 97 3.33 -18.82 5.96
N PRO A 98 3.94 -18.31 7.05
CA PRO A 98 5.38 -18.09 7.09
C PRO A 98 6.16 -19.37 6.83
N GLY A 99 7.17 -19.29 5.97
CA GLY A 99 8.27 -20.22 6.05
C GLY A 99 9.05 -19.99 7.35
N ASP A 100 9.81 -21.00 7.81
CA ASP A 100 10.69 -20.84 8.97
C ASP A 100 11.58 -19.57 8.80
N MET A 101 11.27 -18.50 9.56
CA MET A 101 12.07 -17.27 9.82
C MET A 101 11.73 -15.92 9.13
N GLU A 102 10.57 -15.70 8.51
CA GLU A 102 10.22 -14.37 7.92
C GLU A 102 8.79 -13.95 8.32
N ALA A 103 8.57 -12.70 8.78
CA ALA A 103 7.25 -12.24 9.23
C ALA A 103 6.30 -12.00 8.04
N TRP A 104 4.99 -11.88 8.30
CA TRP A 104 4.02 -11.56 7.25
C TRP A 104 4.27 -10.17 6.67
N GLU A 105 4.51 -9.22 7.55
CA GLU A 105 4.88 -7.83 7.29
C GLU A 105 6.16 -7.78 6.45
N ASP A 106 7.19 -8.55 6.80
CA ASP A 106 8.44 -8.67 6.03
C ASP A 106 8.19 -9.21 4.60
N LEU A 107 7.18 -10.07 4.40
CA LEU A 107 6.83 -10.61 3.09
C LEU A 107 6.05 -9.60 2.23
N VAL A 108 5.10 -8.87 2.82
CA VAL A 108 4.25 -7.88 2.12
C VAL A 108 5.00 -6.57 1.86
N GLN A 109 5.77 -6.09 2.84
CA GLN A 109 6.49 -4.80 2.83
C GLN A 109 7.96 -4.91 2.38
N GLY A 110 8.52 -6.12 2.32
CA GLY A 110 9.97 -6.36 2.14
C GLY A 110 10.53 -5.99 0.77
N GLU A 111 11.56 -5.14 0.76
CA GLU A 111 12.26 -4.79 -0.47
C GLU A 111 13.08 -5.95 -1.06
N GLY A 112 12.75 -6.33 -2.29
CA GLY A 112 13.50 -7.32 -3.07
C GLY A 112 12.69 -8.48 -3.63
N ARG A 113 11.36 -8.55 -3.36
CA ARG A 113 10.49 -9.68 -3.72
C ARG A 113 11.09 -11.02 -3.26
N ALA A 114 11.28 -11.18 -1.95
CA ALA A 114 11.53 -12.50 -1.36
C ALA A 114 10.43 -13.50 -1.80
N PHE A 115 9.21 -12.97 -1.93
CA PHE A 115 8.08 -13.57 -2.60
C PHE A 115 7.56 -12.63 -3.72
N ASP A 116 7.27 -13.18 -4.91
CA ASP A 116 6.62 -12.43 -6.00
C ASP A 116 5.15 -12.83 -6.04
N PHE A 117 4.29 -12.06 -5.38
CA PHE A 117 2.85 -12.35 -5.27
C PHE A 117 2.16 -12.46 -6.65
N CYS A 118 2.69 -11.80 -7.67
CA CYS A 118 2.19 -11.87 -9.04
C CYS A 118 2.76 -13.04 -9.85
N SER A 119 3.63 -13.87 -9.26
CA SER A 119 4.08 -15.11 -9.90
C SER A 119 2.99 -16.19 -9.92
N PRO A 120 2.96 -17.10 -10.91
CA PRO A 120 2.10 -18.28 -10.90
C PRO A 120 2.41 -19.23 -9.72
N GLU A 121 3.64 -19.19 -9.19
CA GLU A 121 4.02 -19.93 -7.99
C GLU A 121 3.36 -19.39 -6.71
N ALA A 122 2.83 -18.17 -6.71
CA ALA A 122 2.12 -17.60 -5.57
C ALA A 122 0.66 -18.06 -5.46
N ASP A 123 0.03 -18.52 -6.54
CA ASP A 123 -1.38 -18.93 -6.58
C ASP A 123 -1.74 -20.06 -5.60
N GLN A 124 -0.73 -20.82 -5.13
CA GLN A 124 -0.89 -21.89 -4.14
C GLN A 124 -0.81 -21.41 -2.67
N PHE A 125 -0.51 -20.13 -2.44
CA PHE A 125 -0.30 -19.51 -1.13
C PHE A 125 -1.18 -18.28 -0.87
N LEU A 126 -1.85 -17.77 -1.91
CA LEU A 126 -2.71 -16.59 -1.88
C LEU A 126 -4.16 -16.98 -2.15
N ILE A 127 -5.09 -16.11 -1.76
CA ILE A 127 -6.51 -16.28 -2.06
C ILE A 127 -6.75 -15.85 -3.51
N ASN A 128 -7.08 -16.83 -4.37
CA ASN A 128 -7.45 -16.59 -5.77
C ASN A 128 -8.79 -17.29 -6.09
N GLY A 129 -9.90 -16.60 -5.79
CA GLY A 129 -11.26 -17.04 -6.11
C GLY A 129 -11.89 -18.10 -5.18
N ASP A 130 -11.12 -18.67 -4.25
CA ASP A 130 -11.63 -19.52 -3.16
C ASP A 130 -12.04 -18.67 -1.95
N GLY A 131 -13.19 -18.99 -1.32
CA GLY A 131 -13.61 -18.33 -0.08
C GLY A 131 -12.92 -18.94 1.15
N ILE A 132 -12.31 -18.09 1.99
CA ILE A 132 -11.65 -18.51 3.24
C ILE A 132 -12.35 -17.85 4.44
N PRO A 133 -12.79 -18.61 5.45
CA PRO A 133 -13.32 -18.04 6.68
C PRO A 133 -12.19 -17.40 7.48
N VAL A 134 -12.25 -16.08 7.65
CA VAL A 134 -11.29 -15.31 8.46
C VAL A 134 -11.66 -15.38 9.95
N PHE A 135 -12.96 -15.33 10.27
CA PHE A 135 -13.48 -15.42 11.63
C PHE A 135 -14.54 -16.53 11.75
N THR A 136 -14.24 -17.54 12.55
CA THR A 136 -15.19 -18.52 13.12
C THR A 136 -14.98 -18.54 14.64
N LEU A 137 -15.67 -17.67 15.37
CA LEU A 137 -15.52 -17.53 16.82
C LEU A 137 -16.83 -17.95 17.52
N ASP A 138 -16.78 -19.07 18.25
CA ASP A 138 -17.97 -19.66 18.91
C ASP A 138 -18.36 -18.98 20.24
N ASP A 139 -17.51 -18.13 20.82
CA ASP A 139 -17.66 -17.62 22.20
C ASP A 139 -17.04 -16.20 22.38
N VAL A 140 -17.60 -15.21 21.67
CA VAL A 140 -17.24 -13.79 21.79
C VAL A 140 -17.86 -13.17 23.06
N LYS A 141 -17.16 -12.23 23.71
CA LYS A 141 -17.60 -11.59 24.97
C LYS A 141 -17.47 -10.06 24.93
N PRO A 142 -18.28 -9.32 25.72
CA PRO A 142 -18.09 -7.88 25.89
C PRO A 142 -16.66 -7.56 26.37
N GLY A 143 -15.95 -6.76 25.59
CA GLY A 143 -14.53 -6.44 25.74
C GLY A 143 -13.58 -7.21 24.82
N ASP A 144 -14.07 -8.18 24.04
CA ASP A 144 -13.30 -8.84 22.99
C ASP A 144 -13.27 -7.99 21.71
N SER A 145 -12.17 -8.09 20.95
CA SER A 145 -12.05 -7.53 19.60
C SER A 145 -11.30 -8.48 18.66
N GLY A 146 -11.42 -8.27 17.36
CA GLY A 146 -10.71 -9.01 16.33
C GLY A 146 -10.50 -8.17 15.07
N GLU A 147 -9.48 -8.54 14.32
CA GLU A 147 -8.91 -7.68 13.29
C GLU A 147 -8.37 -8.51 12.13
N VAL A 148 -8.52 -8.00 10.91
CA VAL A 148 -7.90 -8.55 9.71
C VAL A 148 -7.42 -7.42 8.80
N THR A 149 -6.14 -7.46 8.44
CA THR A 149 -5.61 -6.71 7.30
C THR A 149 -5.62 -7.60 6.06
N ILE A 150 -6.17 -7.05 4.96
CA ILE A 150 -6.25 -7.70 3.65
C ILE A 150 -5.33 -6.93 2.70
N SER A 151 -4.31 -7.60 2.17
CA SER A 151 -3.41 -7.08 1.14
C SER A 151 -3.96 -7.41 -0.25
N LEU A 152 -3.94 -6.40 -1.14
CA LEU A 152 -4.55 -6.37 -2.46
C LEU A 152 -3.47 -6.27 -3.54
N HIS A 153 -3.18 -7.35 -4.26
CA HIS A 153 -2.21 -7.31 -5.38
C HIS A 153 -2.90 -7.22 -6.73
N ILE A 154 -2.69 -6.11 -7.44
CA ILE A 154 -3.22 -5.89 -8.79
C ILE A 154 -2.08 -6.10 -9.77
N CYS A 155 -2.02 -7.27 -10.38
CA CYS A 155 -0.78 -7.73 -11.01
C CYS A 155 -0.52 -7.19 -12.43
N ASP A 156 -1.57 -7.02 -13.24
CA ASP A 156 -1.43 -6.76 -14.68
C ASP A 156 -1.79 -5.34 -15.10
N ASN A 157 -3.08 -5.04 -15.16
CA ASN A 157 -3.63 -3.83 -15.72
C ASN A 157 -4.29 -2.99 -14.62
N PRO A 158 -4.19 -1.64 -14.67
CA PRO A 158 -4.85 -0.77 -13.71
C PRO A 158 -6.34 -1.06 -13.57
N ALA A 159 -6.83 -1.07 -12.33
CA ALA A 159 -8.18 -1.49 -11.99
C ALA A 159 -8.83 -0.59 -10.95
N TYR A 160 -10.15 -0.47 -11.05
CA TYR A 160 -10.99 0.08 -10.00
C TYR A 160 -11.36 -1.04 -9.03
N VAL A 161 -11.04 -0.88 -7.74
CA VAL A 161 -11.33 -1.87 -6.70
C VAL A 161 -12.54 -1.44 -5.88
N TYR A 162 -13.34 -2.40 -5.47
CA TYR A 162 -14.50 -2.24 -4.61
C TYR A 162 -14.40 -3.21 -3.44
N LEU A 163 -14.68 -2.73 -2.24
CA LEU A 163 -14.89 -3.55 -1.06
C LEU A 163 -16.40 -3.77 -0.88
N ALA A 164 -16.80 -4.99 -0.57
CA ALA A 164 -18.19 -5.34 -0.34
C ALA A 164 -18.33 -6.33 0.81
N GLY A 165 -19.55 -6.46 1.34
CA GLY A 165 -19.84 -7.37 2.43
C GLY A 165 -21.34 -7.53 2.65
N GLU A 166 -21.73 -8.60 3.32
CA GLU A 166 -23.12 -8.95 3.60
C GLU A 166 -23.21 -9.68 4.96
N ILE A 167 -24.15 -9.29 5.82
CA ILE A 167 -24.54 -10.10 6.98
C ILE A 167 -25.45 -11.22 6.45
N THR A 168 -24.96 -12.45 6.50
CA THR A 168 -25.62 -13.63 5.93
C THR A 168 -26.61 -14.27 6.89
N GLU A 169 -26.38 -14.13 8.21
CA GLU A 169 -27.26 -14.64 9.27
C GLU A 169 -27.11 -13.77 10.53
N ASN A 170 -28.21 -13.44 11.21
CA ASN A 170 -28.21 -12.73 12.49
C ASN A 170 -29.35 -13.30 13.34
N LEU A 171 -29.01 -14.03 14.41
CA LEU A 171 -29.95 -14.87 15.16
C LEU A 171 -29.80 -14.67 16.67
N GLU A 172 -30.95 -14.46 17.30
CA GLU A 172 -31.22 -14.45 18.75
C GLU A 172 -30.82 -15.78 19.46
N ASN A 173 -31.00 -16.92 18.78
CA ASN A 173 -30.79 -18.30 19.30
C ASN A 173 -31.53 -18.73 20.59
N GLY A 174 -32.03 -17.81 21.42
CA GLY A 174 -33.08 -18.02 22.40
C GLY A 174 -32.74 -17.55 23.82
N GLN A 175 -33.42 -16.49 24.21
CA GLN A 175 -33.23 -15.65 25.39
C GLN A 175 -32.98 -16.38 26.71
N SER A 176 -31.92 -15.95 27.36
CA SER A 176 -31.49 -16.38 28.69
C SER A 176 -32.18 -15.59 29.83
N GLU A 177 -32.14 -16.10 31.07
CA GLU A 177 -32.72 -15.36 32.22
C GLU A 177 -32.07 -13.99 32.50
N PRO A 178 -30.73 -13.77 32.40
CA PRO A 178 -30.15 -12.44 32.63
C PRO A 178 -30.52 -11.43 31.54
N GLU A 179 -30.50 -11.86 30.29
CA GLU A 179 -30.78 -11.10 29.05
C GLU A 179 -32.21 -10.59 28.96
N LEU A 180 -33.20 -11.48 29.12
CA LEU A 180 -34.62 -11.13 29.33
C LEU A 180 -34.82 -10.12 30.48
N GLY A 181 -33.87 -10.08 31.43
CA GLY A 181 -33.85 -9.13 32.55
C GLY A 181 -33.33 -7.74 32.19
N ASP A 182 -32.48 -7.62 31.18
CA ASP A 182 -31.83 -6.37 30.75
C ASP A 182 -32.56 -5.73 29.55
N GLU A 183 -32.97 -6.48 28.51
CA GLU A 183 -33.66 -5.95 27.31
C GLU A 183 -35.20 -6.10 27.32
N GLY A 184 -35.72 -7.18 27.91
CA GLY A 184 -37.14 -7.56 27.85
C GLY A 184 -37.38 -8.79 26.95
N GLU A 185 -38.64 -9.14 26.65
CA GLU A 185 -38.93 -10.26 25.73
C GLU A 185 -38.62 -9.84 24.28
N ASP A 186 -37.71 -10.53 23.58
CA ASP A 186 -37.62 -10.46 22.11
C ASP A 186 -38.97 -10.86 21.49
N THR A 187 -39.31 -10.21 20.38
CA THR A 187 -40.54 -10.43 19.62
C THR A 187 -40.36 -10.59 18.11
N ASP A 188 -39.16 -10.40 17.55
CA ASP A 188 -38.91 -10.56 16.12
C ASP A 188 -37.85 -11.62 15.75
N GLY A 189 -37.02 -12.05 16.70
CA GLY A 189 -36.10 -13.18 16.58
C GLY A 189 -34.79 -12.87 15.84
N MET A 190 -34.45 -11.59 15.69
CA MET A 190 -33.13 -11.13 15.26
C MET A 190 -32.27 -10.91 16.50
N GLY A 191 -30.99 -11.28 16.45
CA GLY A 191 -30.05 -11.02 17.55
C GLY A 191 -29.49 -9.60 17.52
N GLU A 192 -29.19 -9.07 18.67
CA GLU A 192 -28.65 -7.73 18.92
C GLU A 192 -27.13 -7.63 18.66
N LEU A 193 -26.41 -8.76 18.63
CA LEU A 193 -24.94 -8.80 18.48
C LEU A 193 -24.40 -8.00 17.28
N ALA A 194 -25.08 -8.00 16.14
CA ALA A 194 -24.69 -7.21 14.96
C ALA A 194 -24.88 -5.69 15.15
N ASP A 195 -25.82 -5.27 15.99
CA ASP A 195 -26.01 -3.85 16.36
C ASP A 195 -25.08 -3.44 17.51
N ALA A 196 -24.64 -4.40 18.34
CA ALA A 196 -23.71 -4.17 19.45
C ALA A 196 -22.25 -4.07 19.00
N ILE A 197 -21.80 -4.90 18.05
CA ILE A 197 -20.44 -4.86 17.52
C ILE A 197 -20.20 -3.53 16.79
N GLN A 198 -19.13 -2.83 17.16
CA GLN A 198 -18.60 -1.69 16.43
C GLN A 198 -17.60 -2.18 15.38
N VAL A 199 -17.65 -1.63 14.16
CA VAL A 199 -16.76 -1.97 13.05
C VAL A 199 -16.07 -0.71 12.54
N CYS A 200 -14.76 -0.80 12.31
CA CYS A 200 -13.98 0.19 11.59
C CYS A 200 -13.33 -0.48 10.36
N VAL A 201 -13.41 0.18 9.21
CA VAL A 201 -12.75 -0.25 7.97
C VAL A 201 -11.94 0.92 7.45
N TRP A 202 -10.66 0.72 7.12
CA TRP A 202 -9.77 1.79 6.69
C TRP A 202 -8.79 1.33 5.60
N TYR A 203 -8.21 2.30 4.91
CA TYR A 203 -7.04 2.03 4.08
C TYR A 203 -5.81 1.90 4.96
N ASP A 204 -5.29 0.69 5.06
CA ASP A 204 -4.04 0.39 5.75
C ASP A 204 -2.88 0.73 4.79
N GLU A 205 -2.08 1.74 5.12
CA GLU A 205 -1.12 2.35 4.18
C GLU A 205 0.31 1.86 4.32
N ASP A 206 0.69 1.35 5.49
CA ASP A 206 1.98 0.68 5.70
C ASP A 206 1.86 -0.82 5.98
N CYS A 207 0.64 -1.37 5.96
CA CYS A 207 0.34 -2.79 6.16
C CYS A 207 0.77 -3.29 7.55
N ASP A 208 0.70 -2.44 8.59
CA ASP A 208 1.13 -2.77 9.95
C ASP A 208 0.03 -3.43 10.81
N ASN A 209 -1.22 -3.44 10.32
CA ASN A 209 -2.37 -4.01 11.01
C ASN A 209 -2.65 -3.29 12.36
N VAL A 210 -2.63 -1.95 12.35
CA VAL A 210 -3.15 -1.06 13.41
C VAL A 210 -3.84 0.13 12.75
N PHE A 211 -5.08 0.44 13.13
CA PHE A 211 -5.73 1.65 12.62
C PHE A 211 -5.15 2.93 13.25
N GLU A 212 -4.59 3.82 12.41
CA GLU A 212 -4.04 5.11 12.82
C GLU A 212 -4.99 6.31 12.48
N PRO A 213 -6.00 6.66 13.30
CA PRO A 213 -7.00 7.75 13.04
C PRO A 213 -6.43 9.18 12.93
N THR A 214 -5.16 9.28 13.23
CA THR A 214 -4.16 10.33 13.17
C THR A 214 -2.86 9.53 13.06
N GLY A 215 -1.79 10.01 12.40
CA GLY A 215 -0.53 9.24 12.28
C GLY A 215 0.26 9.12 13.58
N THR A 216 -0.44 8.78 14.67
CA THR A 216 -0.06 8.78 16.08
C THR A 216 -0.71 7.52 16.69
N GLY A 217 0.10 6.54 17.09
CA GLY A 217 -0.32 5.15 17.32
C GLY A 217 -1.10 4.92 18.61
N GLU A 218 -0.94 3.75 19.24
CA GLU A 218 -1.77 3.27 20.38
C GLU A 218 -1.93 4.25 21.59
N GLN A 219 -1.14 5.33 21.68
CA GLN A 219 -1.26 6.37 22.71
C GLN A 219 -1.52 7.80 22.19
N GLN A 220 -1.83 7.96 20.91
CA GLN A 220 -1.97 9.25 20.21
C GLN A 220 -0.69 10.11 20.22
N GLU A 221 0.50 9.49 20.28
CA GLU A 221 1.79 10.20 20.18
C GLU A 221 2.49 9.84 18.84
N LEU A 222 2.86 10.86 18.07
CA LEU A 222 3.72 10.76 16.87
C LEU A 222 5.12 11.27 17.21
N GLU A 223 6.14 10.54 16.77
CA GLU A 223 7.53 10.99 16.81
C GLU A 223 8.09 11.15 15.39
N VAL A 224 8.45 12.38 15.02
CA VAL A 224 9.06 12.68 13.71
C VAL A 224 10.56 12.97 13.84
N ALA A 225 11.38 12.14 13.20
CA ALA A 225 12.80 12.43 12.99
C ALA A 225 13.01 13.10 11.61
N LEU A 226 13.35 14.39 11.60
CA LEU A 226 13.72 15.09 10.37
C LEU A 226 15.21 14.89 10.09
N VAL A 227 15.54 14.09 9.07
CA VAL A 227 16.90 13.64 8.72
C VAL A 227 17.39 14.39 7.48
N SER A 228 18.19 15.42 7.71
CA SER A 228 18.51 16.45 6.72
C SER A 228 19.93 16.35 6.15
N ASP A 229 20.04 16.25 4.83
CA ASP A 229 21.29 16.43 4.11
C ASP A 229 21.81 17.87 4.28
N THR A 230 23.04 17.99 4.77
CA THR A 230 23.79 19.24 4.93
C THR A 230 25.14 19.17 4.22
N SER A 231 25.26 18.32 3.20
CA SER A 231 26.44 18.17 2.34
C SER A 231 26.82 19.46 1.60
N GLY A 232 27.98 19.45 0.94
CA GLY A 232 28.43 20.62 0.17
C GLY A 232 27.53 21.02 -1.01
N SER A 233 26.78 20.09 -1.61
CA SER A 233 25.86 20.34 -2.72
C SER A 233 24.65 21.17 -2.28
N MET A 234 24.15 20.93 -1.07
CA MET A 234 23.03 21.64 -0.45
C MET A 234 23.24 23.16 -0.26
N SER A 235 24.44 23.71 -0.53
CA SER A 235 24.73 25.12 -0.32
C SER A 235 23.83 26.08 -1.11
N GLY A 236 23.44 27.21 -0.49
CA GLY A 236 22.67 28.25 -1.16
C GLY A 236 21.15 27.98 -1.13
N ALA A 237 20.53 27.82 -2.30
CA ALA A 237 19.08 27.71 -2.44
C ALA A 237 18.52 26.44 -1.77
N ASN A 238 19.14 25.29 -2.02
CA ASN A 238 18.71 23.98 -1.49
C ASN A 238 18.55 23.99 0.04
N LEU A 239 19.61 24.36 0.78
CA LEU A 239 19.56 24.45 2.24
C LEU A 239 18.66 25.59 2.75
N THR A 240 18.42 26.64 1.96
CA THR A 240 17.46 27.69 2.33
C THR A 240 16.02 27.17 2.24
N ALA A 241 15.70 26.42 1.17
CA ALA A 241 14.42 25.76 1.01
C ALA A 241 14.20 24.67 2.06
N LEU A 242 15.19 23.79 2.31
CA LEU A 242 15.12 22.77 3.35
C LEU A 242 14.74 23.38 4.70
N LYS A 243 15.40 24.47 5.09
CA LYS A 243 15.07 25.18 6.33
C LYS A 243 13.65 25.74 6.33
N SER A 244 13.18 26.31 5.21
CA SER A 244 11.81 26.82 5.08
C SER A 244 10.79 25.71 5.28
N ALA A 245 10.90 24.64 4.50
CA ALA A 245 9.94 23.56 4.43
C ALA A 245 9.93 22.73 5.74
N ALA A 246 11.09 22.28 6.20
CA ALA A 246 11.20 21.50 7.43
C ALA A 246 10.78 22.29 8.69
N THR A 247 11.03 23.60 8.76
CA THR A 247 10.52 24.39 9.91
C THR A 247 9.04 24.71 9.82
N SER A 248 8.47 24.70 8.61
CA SER A 248 7.02 24.82 8.39
C SER A 248 6.30 23.53 8.78
N PHE A 249 6.82 22.37 8.38
CA PHE A 249 6.35 21.05 8.83
C PHE A 249 6.31 20.96 10.37
N VAL A 250 7.42 21.28 11.04
CA VAL A 250 7.51 21.31 12.51
C VAL A 250 6.56 22.34 13.15
N GLY A 251 6.08 23.33 12.37
CA GLY A 251 5.07 24.29 12.81
C GLY A 251 3.62 23.79 12.70
N ASN A 252 3.37 22.67 12.02
CA ASN A 252 2.06 22.02 11.89
C ASN A 252 1.81 20.97 13.00
N LEU A 253 2.89 20.43 13.59
CA LEU A 253 2.82 19.48 14.71
C LEU A 253 2.12 20.08 15.94
N SER A 254 1.47 19.23 16.73
CA SER A 254 0.69 19.64 17.90
C SER A 254 0.88 18.68 19.08
N VAL A 255 0.88 19.20 20.32
CA VAL A 255 1.11 18.35 21.50
C VAL A 255 0.00 17.27 21.57
N PRO A 256 0.35 15.97 21.64
CA PRO A 256 1.61 15.43 22.18
C PRO A 256 2.76 15.17 21.19
N ASP A 257 2.62 15.39 19.88
CA ASP A 257 3.65 15.11 18.86
C ASP A 257 5.04 15.63 19.24
N GLU A 258 6.07 14.80 19.07
CA GLU A 258 7.47 15.16 19.29
C GLU A 258 8.26 15.20 17.97
N ALA A 259 9.22 16.12 17.88
CA ALA A 259 10.12 16.18 16.72
C ALA A 259 11.59 16.22 17.13
N ALA A 260 12.42 15.49 16.38
CA ALA A 260 13.87 15.53 16.46
C ALA A 260 14.46 16.13 15.17
N ALA A 261 15.61 16.80 15.31
CA ALA A 261 16.35 17.36 14.18
C ALA A 261 17.71 16.67 14.06
N ILE A 262 17.91 15.92 12.97
CA ILE A 262 19.15 15.20 12.65
C ILE A 262 19.74 15.81 11.38
N SER A 263 21.02 16.14 11.38
CA SER A 263 21.75 16.48 10.16
C SER A 263 22.84 15.48 9.83
N PHE A 264 23.08 15.27 8.54
CA PHE A 264 24.19 14.47 8.04
C PHE A 264 24.99 15.19 6.96
N SER A 265 26.28 14.88 6.90
CA SER A 265 27.20 15.30 5.83
C SER A 265 28.34 14.26 5.71
N SER A 266 29.59 14.62 6.02
CA SER A 266 30.68 13.64 6.21
C SER A 266 30.58 12.84 7.51
N GLY A 267 29.69 13.26 8.42
CA GLY A 267 29.34 12.63 9.69
C GLY A 267 27.93 13.06 10.08
N THR A 268 27.42 12.60 11.21
CA THR A 268 26.03 12.83 11.63
C THR A 268 25.96 13.55 12.98
N SER A 269 24.86 14.28 13.19
CA SER A 269 24.61 15.12 14.36
C SER A 269 23.14 15.00 14.76
N LEU A 270 22.90 14.72 16.05
CA LEU A 270 21.60 14.89 16.67
C LEU A 270 21.56 16.34 17.18
N ASP A 271 21.00 17.23 16.36
CA ASP A 271 21.04 18.67 16.60
C ASP A 271 19.92 19.13 17.56
N GLN A 272 18.85 18.34 17.66
CA GLN A 272 17.84 18.41 18.70
C GLN A 272 17.25 17.02 18.96
N GLU A 273 17.35 16.54 20.20
CA GLU A 273 16.64 15.35 20.74
C GLU A 273 15.11 15.54 20.60
N LEU A 274 14.36 14.44 20.53
CA LEU A 274 12.89 14.43 20.50
C LEU A 274 12.30 15.39 21.54
N THR A 275 11.41 16.27 21.09
CA THR A 275 10.73 17.21 21.99
C THR A 275 9.47 17.82 21.38
N THR A 276 8.43 17.99 22.22
CA THR A 276 7.31 18.92 22.00
C THR A 276 7.69 20.42 21.91
N ASN A 277 8.96 20.80 22.15
CA ASN A 277 9.42 22.18 22.02
C ASN A 277 9.82 22.51 20.57
N TYR A 278 8.83 22.65 19.69
CA TYR A 278 9.00 22.93 18.25
C TYR A 278 9.93 24.13 17.95
N SER A 279 9.96 25.16 18.82
CA SER A 279 10.87 26.31 18.66
C SER A 279 12.35 25.94 18.81
N ALA A 280 12.68 24.94 19.63
CA ALA A 280 14.04 24.40 19.73
C ALA A 280 14.44 23.64 18.47
N VAL A 281 13.56 22.75 17.98
CA VAL A 281 13.73 21.99 16.72
C VAL A 281 13.92 22.94 15.53
N GLN A 282 13.04 23.93 15.39
CA GLN A 282 13.16 24.98 14.36
C GLN A 282 14.46 25.79 14.49
N THR A 283 14.95 26.03 15.71
CA THR A 283 16.22 26.72 15.94
C THR A 283 17.41 25.85 15.51
N ALA A 284 17.38 24.54 15.79
CA ALA A 284 18.41 23.60 15.36
C ALA A 284 18.51 23.54 13.82
N ILE A 285 17.39 23.32 13.13
CA ILE A 285 17.29 23.31 11.66
C ILE A 285 17.82 24.62 11.07
N ASN A 286 17.41 25.77 11.63
CA ASN A 286 17.87 27.08 11.14
C ASN A 286 19.39 27.30 11.28
N ASN A 287 20.08 26.57 12.16
CA ASN A 287 21.53 26.66 12.34
C ASN A 287 22.35 25.79 11.36
N TYR A 288 21.73 24.90 10.58
CA TYR A 288 22.44 24.01 9.64
C TYR A 288 23.37 24.76 8.66
N THR A 289 24.49 24.15 8.29
CA THR A 289 25.46 24.73 7.34
C THR A 289 25.99 23.68 6.36
N ALA A 290 25.84 23.94 5.06
CA ALA A 290 26.31 23.08 3.99
C ALA A 290 27.84 22.86 4.03
N THR A 291 28.29 21.62 4.17
CA THR A 291 29.70 21.23 4.25
C THR A 291 29.89 19.73 3.96
N GLY A 292 31.11 19.30 3.59
CA GLY A 292 31.44 17.88 3.58
C GLY A 292 30.74 17.03 2.49
N SER A 293 30.57 15.75 2.79
CA SER A 293 30.10 14.68 1.91
C SER A 293 28.65 14.28 2.27
N THR A 294 28.19 13.07 1.91
CA THR A 294 26.77 12.65 2.05
C THR A 294 26.70 11.22 2.63
N ASN A 295 26.46 11.14 3.94
CA ASN A 295 26.33 9.90 4.72
C ASN A 295 24.86 9.66 5.09
N VAL A 296 24.07 9.14 4.16
CA VAL A 296 22.62 8.94 4.34
C VAL A 296 22.37 7.84 5.38
N ALA A 297 23.05 6.69 5.26
CA ALA A 297 22.93 5.58 6.22
C ALA A 297 23.12 6.01 7.67
N GLY A 298 24.20 6.76 7.97
CA GLY A 298 24.45 7.21 9.33
C GLY A 298 23.47 8.26 9.85
N GLY A 299 22.69 8.90 8.96
CA GLY A 299 21.56 9.76 9.31
C GLY A 299 20.37 8.93 9.76
N ILE A 300 20.04 7.90 8.97
CA ILE A 300 18.98 6.92 9.26
C ILE A 300 19.30 6.16 10.56
N ASP A 301 20.51 5.61 10.71
CA ASP A 301 20.94 4.90 11.93
C ASP A 301 20.78 5.74 13.20
N LEU A 302 21.11 7.04 13.12
CA LEU A 302 21.05 7.97 14.25
C LEU A 302 19.60 8.37 14.57
N ALA A 303 18.78 8.60 13.54
CA ALA A 303 17.35 8.85 13.69
C ALA A 303 16.63 7.64 14.28
N GLN A 304 16.93 6.43 13.80
CA GLN A 304 16.37 5.20 14.35
C GLN A 304 16.76 5.00 15.82
N THR A 305 18.03 5.25 16.14
CA THR A 305 18.51 5.20 17.53
C THR A 305 17.71 6.14 18.43
N GLU A 306 17.41 7.36 17.96
CA GLU A 306 16.62 8.35 18.71
C GLU A 306 15.14 7.90 18.85
N LEU A 307 14.49 7.46 17.77
CA LEU A 307 13.09 7.02 17.76
C LEU A 307 12.82 5.76 18.59
N THR A 308 13.78 4.83 18.69
CA THR A 308 13.59 3.55 19.41
C THR A 308 14.26 3.50 20.78
N SER A 309 15.27 4.34 21.03
CA SER A 309 16.11 4.26 22.23
C SER A 309 16.65 5.60 22.73
N GLY A 310 16.16 6.72 22.17
CA GLY A 310 16.47 8.07 22.61
C GLY A 310 15.98 8.34 24.03
N ALA A 311 16.42 9.45 24.60
CA ALA A 311 16.12 9.77 26.00
C ALA A 311 14.64 10.02 26.28
N ASN A 312 13.89 10.42 25.25
CA ASN A 312 12.47 10.77 25.32
C ASN A 312 11.56 9.84 24.49
N ALA A 313 12.11 8.79 23.84
CA ALA A 313 11.34 7.88 22.99
C ALA A 313 10.22 7.17 23.77
N THR A 314 8.97 7.34 23.34
CA THR A 314 7.78 6.67 23.85
C THR A 314 7.64 5.28 23.20
N PRO A 315 7.54 4.18 23.97
CA PRO A 315 7.16 2.87 23.44
C PRO A 315 5.70 2.88 22.96
N GLY A 316 5.45 2.45 21.71
CA GLY A 316 4.10 2.40 21.12
C GLY A 316 3.62 3.70 20.46
N ALA A 317 4.48 4.73 20.37
CA ALA A 317 4.23 5.91 19.54
C ALA A 317 4.62 5.62 18.08
N SER A 318 3.89 6.16 17.10
CA SER A 318 4.20 5.99 15.67
C SER A 318 5.49 6.69 15.32
N LYS A 319 6.36 6.01 14.58
CA LYS A 319 7.72 6.46 14.29
C LYS A 319 7.82 6.86 12.83
N VAL A 320 7.97 8.15 12.57
CA VAL A 320 8.11 8.70 11.22
C VAL A 320 9.50 9.28 11.02
N MET A 321 10.15 8.90 9.91
CA MET A 321 11.44 9.43 9.51
C MET A 321 11.31 10.15 8.17
N ILE A 322 11.65 11.44 8.11
CA ILE A 322 11.65 12.21 6.86
C ILE A 322 13.10 12.44 6.42
N VAL A 323 13.54 11.72 5.39
CA VAL A 323 14.93 11.69 4.92
C VAL A 323 15.08 12.50 3.63
N LEU A 324 15.75 13.66 3.69
CA LEU A 324 15.98 14.51 2.51
C LEU A 324 17.44 14.43 2.06
N THR A 325 17.70 14.18 0.77
CA THR A 325 19.02 14.32 0.13
C THR A 325 18.97 14.95 -1.27
N ASP A 326 20.05 15.61 -1.70
CA ASP A 326 20.19 16.20 -3.06
C ASP A 326 21.16 15.46 -4.00
N GLY A 327 21.63 14.27 -3.60
CA GLY A 327 22.66 13.57 -4.35
C GLY A 327 22.80 12.09 -4.04
N PHE A 328 23.99 11.57 -4.36
CA PHE A 328 24.36 10.18 -4.18
C PHE A 328 24.98 9.96 -2.79
N GLU A 329 24.54 8.91 -2.10
CA GLU A 329 25.28 8.40 -0.94
C GLU A 329 26.73 8.09 -1.34
N ASN A 330 27.66 8.52 -0.49
CA ASN A 330 29.10 8.31 -0.69
C ASN A 330 29.81 7.75 0.54
N ILE A 331 29.08 7.55 1.63
CA ILE A 331 29.52 6.92 2.88
C ILE A 331 28.31 6.14 3.40
N GLY A 332 28.47 4.84 3.67
CA GLY A 332 27.41 4.00 4.23
C GLY A 332 26.81 2.98 3.27
N ASP A 333 25.64 2.49 3.65
CA ASP A 333 24.71 1.66 2.88
C ASP A 333 23.29 1.97 3.38
N ALA A 334 22.68 3.02 2.82
CA ALA A 334 21.41 3.55 3.32
C ALA A 334 20.24 2.59 3.11
N ARG A 335 20.30 1.68 2.13
CA ARG A 335 19.28 0.64 1.94
C ARG A 335 19.25 -0.32 3.12
N THR A 336 20.42 -0.79 3.57
CA THR A 336 20.52 -1.65 4.75
C THR A 336 20.04 -0.93 6.02
N ALA A 337 20.37 0.37 6.19
CA ALA A 337 19.91 1.16 7.32
C ALA A 337 18.38 1.41 7.29
N ALA A 338 17.83 1.75 6.12
CA ALA A 338 16.40 1.94 5.91
C ALA A 338 15.62 0.64 6.17
N THR A 339 16.08 -0.49 5.63
CA THR A 339 15.49 -1.81 5.91
C THR A 339 15.44 -2.08 7.42
N ALA A 340 16.55 -1.87 8.14
CA ALA A 340 16.58 -2.07 9.59
C ALA A 340 15.64 -1.15 10.38
N ALA A 341 15.30 0.03 9.86
CA ALA A 341 14.32 0.94 10.43
C ALA A 341 12.87 0.53 10.07
N LYS A 342 12.61 0.15 8.80
CA LYS A 342 11.30 -0.34 8.32
C LYS A 342 10.86 -1.58 9.10
N ASN A 343 11.72 -2.60 9.19
CA ASN A 343 11.47 -3.83 9.97
C ASN A 343 11.37 -3.59 11.50
N ALA A 344 11.57 -2.36 11.97
CA ALA A 344 11.36 -1.95 13.36
C ALA A 344 10.10 -1.08 13.55
N GLY A 345 9.19 -1.05 12.57
CA GLY A 345 7.95 -0.27 12.61
C GLY A 345 8.17 1.24 12.47
N THR A 346 9.11 1.65 11.61
CA THR A 346 9.38 3.07 11.34
C THR A 346 9.08 3.40 9.89
N ARG A 347 8.09 4.26 9.66
CA ARG A 347 7.68 4.72 8.33
C ARG A 347 8.65 5.78 7.81
N ILE A 348 9.21 5.57 6.62
CA ILE A 348 10.24 6.44 6.03
C ILE A 348 9.70 7.16 4.79
N PHE A 349 9.71 8.49 4.84
CA PHE A 349 9.43 9.38 3.72
C PHE A 349 10.76 9.86 3.11
N GLY A 350 11.06 9.42 1.90
CA GLY A 350 12.24 9.86 1.15
C GLY A 350 11.95 11.11 0.34
N ILE A 351 12.78 12.16 0.48
CA ILE A 351 12.68 13.39 -0.33
C ILE A 351 13.95 13.56 -1.17
N GLY A 352 13.79 13.39 -2.49
CA GLY A 352 14.84 13.64 -3.46
C GLY A 352 14.83 15.06 -3.99
N LEU A 353 15.85 15.86 -3.65
CA LEU A 353 15.95 17.26 -4.06
C LEU A 353 16.84 17.45 -5.30
N GLY A 354 16.27 18.04 -6.35
CA GLY A 354 16.96 18.47 -7.55
C GLY A 354 17.18 17.37 -8.60
N SER A 355 17.34 17.79 -9.86
CA SER A 355 17.45 16.90 -11.04
C SER A 355 18.65 15.92 -11.10
N SER A 356 19.50 15.89 -10.07
CA SER A 356 20.70 15.05 -10.00
C SER A 356 20.71 14.09 -8.81
N VAL A 357 19.63 14.02 -8.03
CA VAL A 357 19.47 13.05 -6.95
C VAL A 357 19.39 11.62 -7.51
N ASP A 358 19.85 10.65 -6.72
CA ASP A 358 19.66 9.23 -7.03
C ASP A 358 18.21 8.84 -6.70
N THR A 359 17.34 8.89 -7.71
CA THR A 359 15.91 8.58 -7.51
C THR A 359 15.68 7.12 -7.12
N SER A 360 16.55 6.20 -7.54
CA SER A 360 16.49 4.80 -7.08
C SER A 360 16.78 4.75 -5.60
N LEU A 361 17.86 5.40 -5.14
CA LEU A 361 18.19 5.43 -3.71
C LEU A 361 17.05 6.00 -2.87
N VAL A 362 16.39 7.09 -3.30
CA VAL A 362 15.28 7.71 -2.56
C VAL A 362 14.07 6.77 -2.48
N THR A 363 13.71 6.09 -3.56
CA THR A 363 12.65 5.07 -3.55
C THR A 363 13.04 3.89 -2.66
N ASP A 364 14.26 3.34 -2.79
CA ASP A 364 14.78 2.17 -2.05
C ASP A 364 15.10 2.45 -0.55
N ILE A 365 14.86 3.66 -0.05
CA ILE A 365 14.89 3.98 1.40
C ILE A 365 13.54 4.36 1.97
N SER A 366 12.53 4.60 1.13
CA SER A 366 11.18 4.96 1.56
C SER A 366 10.40 3.71 1.99
N SER A 367 9.32 3.84 2.76
CA SER A 367 8.49 2.70 3.16
C SER A 367 7.79 2.06 1.97
N SER A 368 7.01 2.85 1.24
CA SER A 368 6.40 2.48 -0.02
C SER A 368 6.96 3.31 -1.18
N PRO A 369 6.68 2.93 -2.45
CA PRO A 369 6.91 3.81 -3.60
C PRO A 369 6.12 5.13 -3.57
N GLY A 370 5.04 5.21 -2.77
CA GLY A 370 4.26 6.44 -2.55
C GLY A 370 4.93 7.40 -1.55
N ASP A 371 5.67 6.87 -0.57
CA ASP A 371 6.42 7.71 0.40
C ASP A 371 7.69 8.36 -0.19
N ALA A 372 7.94 8.19 -1.50
CA ALA A 372 9.13 8.67 -2.21
C ALA A 372 8.85 9.94 -3.04
N PHE A 373 9.06 11.10 -2.43
CA PHE A 373 8.78 12.42 -3.01
C PHE A 373 9.98 13.01 -3.75
N PHE A 374 9.71 13.75 -4.83
CA PHE A 374 10.75 14.38 -5.65
C PHE A 374 10.46 15.87 -5.88
N ALA A 375 11.43 16.72 -5.54
CA ALA A 375 11.38 18.18 -5.73
C ALA A 375 12.43 18.62 -6.75
N PRO A 376 12.11 18.73 -8.07
CA PRO A 376 13.09 19.08 -9.10
C PRO A 376 13.68 20.50 -8.94
N ASP A 377 12.93 21.45 -8.39
CA ASP A 377 13.39 22.78 -7.96
C ASP A 377 13.25 22.91 -6.44
N PRO A 378 14.21 23.54 -5.73
CA PRO A 378 14.06 23.89 -4.31
C PRO A 378 12.79 24.69 -3.97
N ALA A 379 12.17 25.38 -4.94
CA ALA A 379 10.88 26.04 -4.75
C ALA A 379 9.70 25.06 -4.53
N ASP A 380 9.81 23.82 -4.98
CA ASP A 380 8.76 22.80 -4.87
C ASP A 380 8.74 22.17 -3.46
N LEU A 381 9.81 22.35 -2.67
CA LEU A 381 10.03 21.65 -1.41
C LEU A 381 9.04 22.04 -0.30
N ASP A 382 8.58 23.30 -0.27
CA ASP A 382 7.51 23.72 0.66
C ASP A 382 6.17 23.00 0.35
N THR A 383 5.96 22.54 -0.89
CA THR A 383 4.76 21.76 -1.28
C THR A 383 4.91 20.30 -0.88
N VAL A 384 6.05 19.67 -1.16
CA VAL A 384 6.34 18.28 -0.76
C VAL A 384 6.22 18.09 0.77
N TYR A 385 6.77 19.00 1.58
CA TYR A 385 6.60 18.90 3.04
C TYR A 385 5.16 19.18 3.51
N ALA A 386 4.33 19.86 2.70
CA ALA A 386 2.91 20.03 3.01
C ALA A 386 2.11 18.76 2.68
N GLU A 387 2.40 18.10 1.56
CA GLU A 387 1.83 16.79 1.19
C GLU A 387 2.17 15.73 2.25
N ILE A 388 3.45 15.60 2.62
CA ILE A 388 3.88 14.71 3.71
C ILE A 388 3.22 15.10 5.05
N ALA A 389 3.03 16.39 5.34
CA ALA A 389 2.30 16.81 6.54
C ALA A 389 0.81 16.46 6.50
N GLN A 390 0.17 16.36 5.33
CA GLN A 390 -1.19 15.83 5.25
C GLN A 390 -1.19 14.32 5.54
N ILE A 391 -0.36 13.54 4.85
CA ILE A 391 -0.29 12.08 5.04
C ILE A 391 0.01 11.72 6.51
N VAL A 392 1.04 12.35 7.10
CA VAL A 392 1.50 12.05 8.47
C VAL A 392 0.55 12.56 9.55
N LEU A 393 -0.21 13.63 9.33
CA LEU A 393 -1.05 14.25 10.38
C LEU A 393 -2.54 13.96 10.21
N GLU A 394 -3.02 13.65 9.01
CA GLU A 394 -4.39 13.19 8.78
C GLU A 394 -4.53 11.69 9.07
N GLY A 395 -3.42 10.93 9.04
CA GLY A 395 -3.40 9.50 9.34
C GLY A 395 -4.10 8.66 8.28
N GLU A 396 -4.48 7.45 8.68
CA GLU A 396 -5.20 6.52 7.83
C GLU A 396 -6.66 6.94 7.67
N GLN A 397 -7.16 6.84 6.42
CA GLN A 397 -8.52 7.27 6.13
C GLN A 397 -9.48 6.09 6.28
N LYS A 398 -10.53 6.30 7.08
CA LYS A 398 -11.66 5.37 7.18
C LYS A 398 -12.39 5.27 5.86
N ILE A 399 -12.70 4.03 5.49
CA ILE A 399 -13.61 3.64 4.41
C ILE A 399 -15.04 3.64 4.95
N ALA A 400 -15.27 3.02 6.11
CA ALA A 400 -16.57 2.97 6.79
C ALA A 400 -16.39 2.80 8.32
N GLU A 401 -17.36 3.29 9.11
CA GLU A 401 -17.38 3.16 10.58
C GLU A 401 -18.83 3.22 11.10
N GLY A 402 -19.17 2.36 12.07
CA GLY A 402 -20.49 2.32 12.72
C GLY A 402 -20.72 1.00 13.44
N THR A 403 -21.98 0.65 13.69
CA THR A 403 -22.32 -0.74 14.07
C THR A 403 -22.04 -1.71 12.90
N MET A 404 -21.87 -3.01 13.17
CA MET A 404 -21.72 -4.00 12.09
C MET A 404 -22.92 -3.95 11.14
N THR A 405 -24.15 -3.80 11.63
CA THR A 405 -25.34 -3.58 10.79
C THR A 405 -25.24 -2.34 9.90
N GLU A 406 -24.78 -1.21 10.41
CA GLU A 406 -24.64 0.04 9.64
C GLU A 406 -23.54 -0.09 8.58
N VAL A 407 -22.36 -0.58 8.94
CA VAL A 407 -21.22 -0.76 8.03
C VAL A 407 -21.54 -1.79 6.94
N PHE A 408 -22.14 -2.93 7.29
CA PHE A 408 -22.49 -3.94 6.29
C PHE A 408 -23.67 -3.53 5.40
N ALA A 409 -24.53 -2.62 5.84
CA ALA A 409 -25.53 -2.01 4.96
C ALA A 409 -24.88 -1.08 3.90
N GLU A 410 -23.78 -0.41 4.22
CA GLU A 410 -22.99 0.38 3.25
C GLU A 410 -22.16 -0.54 2.33
N LEU A 411 -21.46 -1.54 2.89
CA LEU A 411 -20.68 -2.52 2.12
C LEU A 411 -21.55 -3.38 1.18
N ALA A 412 -22.84 -3.58 1.48
CA ALA A 412 -23.77 -4.31 0.61
C ALA A 412 -24.07 -3.61 -0.72
N GLU A 413 -23.88 -2.28 -0.82
CA GLU A 413 -23.94 -1.58 -2.12
C GLU A 413 -22.62 -1.68 -2.90
N GLY A 414 -21.51 -2.01 -2.23
CA GLY A 414 -20.16 -2.07 -2.78
C GLY A 414 -19.45 -0.72 -2.74
N VAL A 415 -18.61 -0.52 -1.73
CA VAL A 415 -17.86 0.72 -1.53
C VAL A 415 -16.70 0.81 -2.52
N ALA A 416 -16.67 1.92 -3.26
CA ALA A 416 -15.66 2.19 -4.28
C ALA A 416 -14.35 2.66 -3.63
N LEU A 417 -13.30 1.83 -3.68
CA LEU A 417 -11.97 2.21 -3.21
C LEU A 417 -11.25 3.14 -4.21
N ASP A 418 -10.41 4.02 -3.69
CA ASP A 418 -9.66 5.02 -4.46
C ASP A 418 -8.16 4.70 -4.50
N GLY A 419 -7.63 4.51 -5.70
CA GLY A 419 -6.23 4.15 -5.94
C GLY A 419 -5.23 5.30 -5.88
N ASN A 420 -5.70 6.55 -5.73
CA ASN A 420 -4.84 7.68 -5.35
C ASN A 420 -5.68 8.77 -4.66
N ARG A 421 -5.66 8.76 -3.32
CA ARG A 421 -6.41 9.69 -2.46
C ARG A 421 -5.84 11.12 -2.42
N GLU A 422 -4.69 11.36 -3.05
CA GLU A 422 -4.10 12.70 -3.23
C GLU A 422 -4.74 13.48 -4.39
N GLU A 423 -5.40 12.80 -5.34
CA GLU A 423 -6.01 13.42 -6.53
C GLU A 423 -7.50 13.72 -6.36
N GLU A 424 -8.01 14.73 -7.09
CA GLU A 424 -9.44 15.09 -7.01
C GLU A 424 -10.32 14.04 -7.71
N GLY A 425 -10.84 13.11 -6.91
CA GLY A 425 -11.81 12.09 -7.32
C GLY A 425 -11.16 10.76 -7.72
N ARG A 426 -11.99 9.71 -7.72
CA ARG A 426 -11.54 8.31 -7.74
C ARG A 426 -10.58 7.96 -8.89
N GLN A 427 -9.35 7.60 -8.54
CA GLN A 427 -8.38 7.02 -9.45
C GLN A 427 -8.43 5.48 -9.44
N PRO A 428 -8.10 4.82 -10.56
CA PRO A 428 -7.84 3.39 -10.56
C PRO A 428 -6.47 3.11 -9.95
N TYR A 429 -6.35 2.02 -9.21
CA TYR A 429 -5.05 1.54 -8.75
C TYR A 429 -4.17 1.17 -9.95
N PRO A 430 -2.85 1.47 -9.92
CA PRO A 430 -1.93 1.05 -10.96
C PRO A 430 -1.80 -0.48 -11.05
N GLY A 431 -1.24 -0.97 -12.15
CA GLY A 431 -0.81 -2.36 -12.27
C GLY A 431 0.57 -2.57 -11.63
N ALA A 432 0.78 -3.74 -11.03
CA ALA A 432 1.87 -4.09 -10.13
C ALA A 432 1.92 -3.25 -8.83
N THR A 433 0.75 -3.01 -8.23
CA THR A 433 0.57 -2.34 -6.93
C THR A 433 0.07 -3.33 -5.87
N THR A 434 0.57 -3.17 -4.64
CA THR A 434 0.01 -3.73 -3.40
C THR A 434 -0.62 -2.59 -2.60
N GLN A 435 -1.79 -2.83 -2.00
CA GLN A 435 -2.46 -1.93 -1.04
C GLN A 435 -3.04 -2.76 0.10
N CYS A 436 -3.00 -2.28 1.34
CA CYS A 436 -3.69 -2.94 2.45
C CYS A 436 -5.02 -2.24 2.79
N VAL A 437 -5.96 -3.04 3.32
CA VAL A 437 -7.23 -2.59 3.88
C VAL A 437 -7.41 -3.27 5.23
N GLY A 438 -7.52 -2.49 6.28
CA GLY A 438 -7.82 -2.99 7.63
C GLY A 438 -9.31 -3.10 7.87
N PHE A 439 -9.69 -4.14 8.61
CA PHE A 439 -11.04 -4.35 9.16
C PHE A 439 -10.88 -4.75 10.62
N GLU A 440 -11.41 -3.92 11.52
CA GLU A 440 -11.48 -4.18 12.96
C GLU A 440 -12.95 -4.29 13.37
N TRP A 441 -13.23 -5.24 14.27
CA TRP A 441 -14.47 -5.29 15.03
C TRP A 441 -14.16 -5.34 16.53
N THR A 442 -14.94 -4.60 17.31
CA THR A 442 -14.89 -4.61 18.78
C THR A 442 -16.30 -4.77 19.34
N LEU A 443 -16.47 -5.67 20.31
CA LEU A 443 -17.70 -5.75 21.10
C LEU A 443 -17.51 -4.94 22.40
N PRO A 444 -18.16 -3.77 22.59
CA PRO A 444 -17.89 -2.91 23.75
C PRO A 444 -18.21 -3.59 25.08
N ALA A 445 -17.39 -3.33 26.11
CA ALA A 445 -17.52 -3.96 27.42
C ALA A 445 -18.82 -3.56 28.17
N GLU A 446 -19.45 -2.46 27.77
CA GLU A 446 -20.70 -1.94 28.30
C GLU A 446 -21.98 -2.66 27.83
N VAL A 447 -21.92 -3.45 26.74
CA VAL A 447 -23.06 -4.21 26.18
C VAL A 447 -23.65 -5.19 27.21
N GLY A 448 -22.81 -5.81 28.03
CA GLY A 448 -23.29 -6.57 29.20
C GLY A 448 -23.93 -7.92 28.83
N ASN A 449 -25.24 -8.07 29.04
CA ASN A 449 -25.95 -9.34 28.85
C ASN A 449 -26.92 -9.36 27.66
N GLU A 450 -27.05 -8.26 26.90
CA GLU A 450 -28.04 -8.07 25.82
C GLU A 450 -27.65 -8.71 24.47
N ILE A 451 -26.76 -9.71 24.50
CA ILE A 451 -26.20 -10.42 23.33
C ILE A 451 -25.86 -11.90 23.65
N GLN A 452 -26.44 -12.47 24.71
CA GLN A 452 -26.15 -13.84 25.10
C GLN A 452 -26.83 -14.85 24.17
N THR A 453 -26.10 -15.89 23.79
CA THR A 453 -26.55 -16.91 22.83
C THR A 453 -26.67 -16.43 21.37
N ASP A 454 -26.76 -15.13 21.12
CA ASP A 454 -26.69 -14.52 19.79
C ASP A 454 -25.60 -15.06 18.89
N SER A 455 -25.86 -15.03 17.59
CA SER A 455 -24.85 -15.27 16.56
C SER A 455 -25.07 -14.41 15.32
N VAL A 456 -24.00 -13.76 14.86
CA VAL A 456 -23.92 -13.10 13.55
C VAL A 456 -22.97 -13.88 12.64
N SER A 457 -23.31 -14.00 11.37
CA SER A 457 -22.43 -14.51 10.30
C SER A 457 -22.38 -13.47 9.18
N PHE A 458 -21.20 -13.23 8.63
CA PHE A 458 -20.98 -12.22 7.60
C PHE A 458 -19.89 -12.65 6.59
N ASP A 459 -20.05 -12.19 5.35
CA ASP A 459 -19.09 -12.33 4.27
C ASP A 459 -18.45 -10.96 3.96
N ILE A 460 -17.15 -10.94 3.66
CA ILE A 460 -16.44 -9.78 3.09
C ILE A 460 -15.81 -10.22 1.76
N GLY A 461 -15.86 -9.36 0.75
CA GLY A 461 -15.30 -9.64 -0.58
C GLY A 461 -14.70 -8.40 -1.24
N VAL A 462 -13.68 -8.63 -2.07
CA VAL A 462 -13.04 -7.59 -2.88
C VAL A 462 -13.28 -7.88 -4.36
N TYR A 463 -13.64 -6.86 -5.13
CA TYR A 463 -13.87 -6.97 -6.57
C TYR A 463 -13.07 -5.91 -7.33
N ALA A 464 -12.35 -6.31 -8.38
CA ALA A 464 -11.60 -5.41 -9.25
C ALA A 464 -12.12 -5.43 -10.69
N GLU A 465 -12.20 -4.26 -11.32
CA GLU A 465 -12.61 -4.11 -12.71
C GLU A 465 -11.62 -3.24 -13.49
N GLN A 466 -11.21 -3.68 -14.68
CA GLN A 466 -10.22 -2.99 -15.51
C GLN A 466 -10.68 -1.56 -15.85
N SER A 467 -9.83 -0.57 -15.58
CA SER A 467 -10.16 0.86 -15.80
C SER A 467 -10.18 1.27 -17.28
N ARG A 468 -9.46 0.53 -18.14
CA ARG A 468 -9.25 0.89 -19.53
C ARG A 468 -10.55 0.80 -20.35
N HIS A 469 -11.03 1.96 -20.81
CA HIS A 469 -12.32 2.17 -21.48
C HIS A 469 -13.54 1.96 -20.58
N ASN A 470 -13.37 2.09 -19.26
CA ASN A 470 -14.40 1.92 -18.25
C ASN A 470 -14.36 3.06 -17.24
N ASP A 471 -14.73 4.26 -17.70
CA ASP A 471 -14.53 5.51 -16.96
C ASP A 471 -15.43 5.64 -15.70
N ASN A 472 -16.36 4.70 -15.48
CA ASN A 472 -17.20 4.61 -14.27
C ASN A 472 -17.82 3.20 -14.16
N PRO A 473 -17.11 2.21 -13.60
CA PRO A 473 -17.68 0.89 -13.36
C PRO A 473 -18.83 0.99 -12.35
N GLN A 474 -19.78 0.06 -12.43
CA GLN A 474 -20.93 -0.01 -11.54
C GLN A 474 -21.05 -1.43 -11.05
N VAL A 475 -20.65 -1.65 -9.81
CA VAL A 475 -20.77 -2.93 -9.13
C VAL A 475 -22.00 -2.85 -8.25
N THR A 476 -22.85 -3.85 -8.32
CA THR A 476 -23.85 -4.13 -7.29
C THR A 476 -23.46 -5.47 -6.71
N PHE A 477 -23.02 -5.48 -5.45
CA PHE A 477 -22.82 -6.74 -4.75
C PHE A 477 -24.16 -7.48 -4.67
N ASN A 478 -24.16 -8.79 -4.95
CA ASN A 478 -25.38 -9.59 -5.09
C ASN A 478 -25.14 -11.01 -4.55
N GLY A 479 -24.46 -11.08 -3.41
CA GLY A 479 -23.96 -12.32 -2.81
C GLY A 479 -22.79 -12.96 -3.56
N THR A 480 -22.23 -13.99 -2.95
CA THR A 480 -21.04 -14.75 -3.35
C THR A 480 -21.24 -15.66 -4.59
N GLU A 481 -21.62 -15.08 -5.73
CA GLU A 481 -21.46 -15.74 -7.05
C GLU A 481 -19.97 -15.78 -7.45
N ALA A 482 -19.22 -16.69 -6.84
CA ALA A 482 -17.87 -17.08 -7.25
C ALA A 482 -17.91 -17.76 -8.63
N ASN A 483 -18.05 -16.95 -9.69
CA ASN A 483 -18.22 -17.42 -11.07
C ASN A 483 -17.11 -16.92 -11.99
N SER A 484 -15.87 -17.01 -11.50
CA SER A 484 -14.68 -17.09 -12.37
C SER A 484 -14.75 -18.38 -13.20
N THR A 485 -15.52 -18.35 -14.29
CA THR A 485 -15.51 -19.41 -15.31
C THR A 485 -14.31 -19.26 -16.25
N SER A 486 -13.11 -19.08 -15.67
CA SER A 486 -11.86 -19.39 -16.35
C SER A 486 -11.68 -20.91 -16.47
N VAL A 487 -12.56 -21.53 -17.28
CA VAL A 487 -12.47 -22.96 -17.55
C VAL A 487 -11.28 -23.18 -18.49
N GLY A 488 -10.12 -23.45 -17.90
CA GLY A 488 -8.89 -23.80 -18.61
C GLY A 488 -9.12 -24.94 -19.61
N ASN A 489 -9.33 -24.57 -20.87
CA ASN A 489 -9.72 -25.53 -21.90
C ASN A 489 -8.51 -26.34 -22.35
N SER A 490 -8.37 -27.53 -21.79
CA SER A 490 -7.31 -28.48 -22.13
C SER A 490 -7.54 -29.11 -23.51
N SER A 491 -6.63 -28.84 -24.46
CA SER A 491 -6.51 -29.57 -25.73
C SER A 491 -5.09 -29.54 -26.28
#